data_AF-A0A7X5VAZ1-F1
#
_entry.id   AF-A0A7X5VAZ1-F1
#
_cell.length_a   1.000
_cell.length_b   1.000
_cell.length_c   1.000
_cell.angle_alpha   90.00
_cell.angle_beta   90.00
_cell.angle_gamma   90.00
#
_symmetry.space_group_name_H-M   'P 1'
#
loop_
_entity.id
_entity.type
_entity.pdbx_description
1 polymer ?
#
loop_
_entity_poly.entity_id
_entity_poly.type
_entity_poly.pdbx_seq_one_letter_code
_entity_poly.pdbx_strand_id
1 'polypeptide(L)'
;MMRFRSRVLGVVAAAAAVAGVLSAVPDRAADAAVPATIPLTITNNSGRTDPVYIYNLGTNLATGQQGWADASGTFHAWPAGGNPPTPAPDASIAGPGNGQSVTIQMPKFSGRVYFSYGQKLVFKLTTGGLVQPAVQNPSDPNRNILFNWSEYTLNDAGLWINSTQVDMFSAPYAVSVNGNTTGHLKSGGYNAVYNGLRNTAGGWGGLIQTAPDGSVLRALSPLYGVETGALPAGTMDDYINRVWSKYSSETLTVTPFGDRPDVKYFGRVSGGVMNFTNTSGAVVTSFQKPDSASVFGCFKLLDAPNDQVRGPISRTLCAGYNRSTLLTNPNQPDANNANFYQDPVTNHYSKIIHSQMADGRAYGFAFDDVGNHEALVHDGNPQQAGLILDRLN
;
A
#
# COMPACT_ATOMS: atom_id res chain seq x y z
N MET A 1 12.01 -43.05 9.73
CA MET A 1 12.23 -41.72 10.36
C MET A 1 12.43 -40.69 9.24
N MET A 2 11.35 -40.03 8.84
CA MET A 2 11.29 -39.15 7.68
C MET A 2 11.58 -37.71 8.14
N ARG A 3 12.76 -37.19 7.81
CA ARG A 3 13.18 -35.82 8.13
C ARG A 3 12.42 -34.86 7.23
N PHE A 4 11.41 -34.18 7.78
CA PHE A 4 10.80 -33.02 7.16
C PHE A 4 11.82 -31.88 7.12
N ARG A 5 12.30 -31.55 5.91
CA ARG A 5 13.02 -30.31 5.64
C ARG A 5 11.99 -29.18 5.59
N SER A 6 11.93 -28.36 6.63
CA SER A 6 11.23 -27.08 6.61
C SER A 6 11.91 -26.17 5.59
N ARG A 7 11.26 -25.99 4.44
CA ARG A 7 11.61 -24.92 3.49
C ARG A 7 11.12 -23.61 4.10
N VAL A 8 12.05 -22.79 4.56
CA VAL A 8 11.79 -21.39 4.88
C VAL A 8 11.42 -20.70 3.57
N LEU A 9 10.12 -20.49 3.33
CA LEU A 9 9.67 -19.58 2.27
C LEU A 9 10.00 -18.17 2.75
N GLY A 10 10.90 -17.49 2.04
CA GLY A 10 11.09 -16.06 2.21
C GLY A 10 9.80 -15.34 1.82
N VAL A 11 9.21 -14.63 2.78
CA VAL A 11 8.13 -13.67 2.53
C VAL A 11 8.72 -12.55 1.69
N VAL A 12 8.42 -12.55 0.39
CA VAL A 12 8.62 -11.37 -0.44
C VAL A 12 7.51 -10.41 -0.02
N ALA A 13 7.82 -9.51 0.91
CA ALA A 13 6.99 -8.32 1.13
C ALA A 13 6.91 -7.62 -0.21
N ALA A 14 5.70 -7.52 -0.77
CA ALA A 14 5.47 -6.74 -1.96
C ALA A 14 5.80 -5.29 -1.60
N ALA A 15 7.01 -4.84 -1.93
CA ALA A 15 7.26 -3.42 -2.06
C ALA A 15 6.26 -2.94 -3.10
N ALA A 16 5.24 -2.18 -2.67
CA ALA A 16 4.43 -1.39 -3.57
C ALA A 16 5.38 -0.39 -4.23
N ALA A 17 6.04 -0.83 -5.30
CA ALA A 17 6.81 0.07 -6.13
C ALA A 17 5.80 1.05 -6.71
N VAL A 18 5.93 2.33 -6.36
CA VAL A 18 5.17 3.47 -6.91
C VAL A 18 5.46 3.66 -8.43
N ALA A 19 5.95 2.63 -9.12
CA ALA A 19 6.28 2.66 -10.53
C ALA A 19 5.03 2.31 -11.35
N GLY A 20 4.20 3.30 -11.65
CA GLY A 20 2.99 3.02 -12.44
C GLY A 20 2.11 4.17 -12.93
N VAL A 21 2.50 5.45 -12.86
CA VAL A 21 1.76 6.50 -13.59
C VAL A 21 2.75 7.53 -14.15
N LEU A 22 3.23 7.30 -15.37
CA LEU A 22 3.85 8.33 -16.22
C LEU A 22 2.93 8.53 -17.42
N SER A 23 1.86 9.29 -17.22
CA SER A 23 1.07 9.87 -18.30
C SER A 23 1.84 11.06 -18.86
N ALA A 24 2.04 11.12 -20.17
CA ALA A 24 2.72 12.22 -20.84
C ALA A 24 2.06 13.57 -20.52
N VAL A 25 2.83 14.49 -19.91
CA VAL A 25 2.42 15.88 -19.66
C VAL A 25 2.84 16.71 -20.88
N PRO A 26 1.97 17.58 -21.43
CA PRO A 26 2.35 18.48 -22.53
C PRO A 26 3.41 19.48 -22.05
N ASP A 27 4.32 19.86 -22.96
CA ASP A 27 5.45 20.77 -22.73
C ASP A 27 5.07 21.95 -21.83
N ARG A 28 5.56 21.94 -20.59
CA ARG A 28 5.44 23.05 -19.63
C ARG A 28 6.72 23.88 -19.66
N ALA A 29 6.53 25.19 -19.48
CA ALA A 29 7.59 26.18 -19.28
C ALA A 29 8.64 25.64 -18.29
N ALA A 30 9.92 25.94 -18.54
CA ALA A 30 11.06 25.43 -17.78
C ALA A 30 10.80 25.45 -16.27
N ASP A 31 10.40 24.29 -15.72
CA ASP A 31 10.18 24.13 -14.29
C ASP A 31 11.51 24.39 -13.59
N ALA A 32 11.48 25.12 -12.47
CA ALA A 32 12.65 25.24 -11.62
C ALA A 32 13.10 23.82 -11.24
N ALA A 33 14.39 23.52 -11.40
CA ALA A 33 14.92 22.19 -11.12
C ALA A 33 14.57 21.79 -9.68
N VAL A 34 14.00 20.59 -9.49
CA VAL A 34 13.69 20.06 -8.16
C VAL A 34 14.97 20.09 -7.31
N PRO A 35 14.94 20.75 -6.13
CA PRO A 35 16.14 20.95 -5.32
C PRO A 35 16.69 19.61 -4.80
N ALA A 36 17.95 19.61 -4.36
CA ALA A 36 18.60 18.42 -3.82
C ALA A 36 17.87 17.87 -2.58
N THR A 37 17.30 18.76 -1.78
CA THR A 37 16.39 18.45 -0.68
C THR A 37 15.18 19.38 -0.68
N ILE A 38 14.07 18.92 -0.10
CA ILE A 38 12.92 19.75 0.27
C ILE A 38 12.62 19.60 1.77
N PRO A 39 12.08 20.62 2.45
CA PRO A 39 11.66 20.50 3.85
C PRO A 39 10.42 19.59 4.00
N LEU A 40 10.48 18.65 4.93
CA LEU A 40 9.33 17.91 5.47
C LEU A 40 9.01 18.41 6.86
N THR A 41 7.88 19.08 7.02
CA THR A 41 7.38 19.47 8.34
C THR A 41 6.55 18.34 8.91
N ILE A 42 7.04 17.78 10.01
CA ILE A 42 6.38 16.73 10.78
C ILE A 42 5.66 17.42 11.94
N THR A 43 4.34 17.27 12.04
CA THR A 43 3.51 17.92 13.06
C THR A 43 2.83 16.86 13.90
N ASN A 44 2.97 16.92 15.22
CA ASN A 44 2.35 15.96 16.11
C ASN A 44 1.05 16.51 16.71
N ASN A 45 -0.08 16.08 16.15
CA ASN A 45 -1.42 16.38 16.65
C ASN A 45 -2.06 15.18 17.38
N SER A 46 -1.27 14.14 17.67
CA SER A 46 -1.79 12.84 18.11
C SER A 46 -2.50 12.87 19.46
N GLY A 47 -2.27 13.90 20.28
CA GLY A 47 -2.74 13.97 21.65
C GLY A 47 -1.95 13.08 22.62
N ARG A 48 -0.92 12.38 22.15
CA ARG A 48 -0.08 11.48 22.95
C ARG A 48 1.11 12.19 23.56
N THR A 49 1.48 11.84 24.78
CA THR A 49 2.65 12.40 25.48
C THR A 49 3.94 11.61 25.27
N ASP A 50 3.85 10.43 24.64
CA ASP A 50 5.02 9.59 24.35
C ASP A 50 6.03 10.31 23.45
N PRO A 51 7.34 10.04 23.60
CA PRO A 51 8.33 10.47 22.62
C PRO A 51 8.00 9.89 21.24
N VAL A 52 8.19 10.70 20.21
CA VAL A 52 8.07 10.27 18.81
C VAL A 52 9.47 10.01 18.25
N TYR A 53 9.65 8.89 17.56
CA TYR A 53 10.88 8.58 16.82
C TYR A 53 10.57 8.52 15.33
N ILE A 54 11.34 9.26 14.53
CA ILE A 54 11.20 9.32 13.07
C ILE A 54 12.35 8.55 12.42
N TYR A 55 12.10 7.89 11.29
CA TYR A 55 13.14 7.25 10.48
C TYR A 55 12.89 7.56 9.01
N ASN A 56 13.87 8.11 8.30
CA ASN A 56 13.81 8.28 6.85
C ASN A 56 14.69 7.21 6.18
N LEU A 57 14.08 6.13 5.70
CA LEU A 57 14.76 4.90 5.27
C LEU A 57 14.45 4.59 3.81
N GLY A 58 15.44 4.19 3.02
CA GLY A 58 15.20 3.95 1.60
C GLY A 58 16.45 3.85 0.75
N THR A 59 16.32 4.24 -0.51
CA THR A 59 17.35 4.16 -1.54
C THR A 59 17.73 5.55 -2.03
N ASN A 60 19.03 5.84 -2.03
CA ASN A 60 19.58 7.02 -2.68
C ASN A 60 19.50 6.82 -4.20
N LEU A 61 18.75 7.68 -4.88
CA LEU A 61 18.48 7.53 -6.31
C LEU A 61 19.70 7.82 -7.20
N ALA A 62 20.67 8.59 -6.71
CA ALA A 62 21.90 8.87 -7.46
C ALA A 62 22.88 7.68 -7.45
N THR A 63 22.91 6.89 -6.36
CA THR A 63 23.89 5.81 -6.18
C THR A 63 23.28 4.41 -6.22
N GLY A 64 21.96 4.29 -6.09
CA GLY A 64 21.27 3.01 -5.92
C GLY A 64 21.50 2.33 -4.57
N GLN A 65 22.22 2.97 -3.63
CA GLN A 65 22.52 2.40 -2.32
C GLN A 65 21.33 2.53 -1.36
N GLN A 66 21.04 1.47 -0.60
CA GLN A 66 20.10 1.54 0.51
C GLN A 66 20.76 2.15 1.76
N GLY A 67 20.00 2.90 2.53
CA GLY A 67 20.46 3.59 3.72
C GLY A 67 19.35 4.36 4.41
N TRP A 68 19.76 5.40 5.12
CA TRP A 68 18.87 6.34 5.80
C TRP A 68 19.34 7.77 5.60
N ALA A 69 18.44 8.74 5.76
CA ALA A 69 18.77 10.15 5.77
C ALA A 69 18.58 10.74 7.16
N ASP A 70 19.54 11.53 7.64
CA ASP A 70 19.40 12.25 8.91
C ASP A 70 18.54 13.52 8.77
N ALA A 71 18.37 14.27 9.87
CA ALA A 71 17.53 15.47 9.89
C ALA A 71 17.99 16.56 8.89
N SER A 72 19.29 16.61 8.57
CA SER A 72 19.86 17.55 7.60
C SER A 72 19.68 17.09 6.15
N GLY A 73 19.14 15.88 5.93
CA GLY A 73 18.99 15.27 4.61
C GLY A 73 20.27 14.58 4.12
N THR A 74 21.28 14.47 4.98
CA THR A 74 22.52 13.76 4.65
C THR A 74 22.26 12.27 4.61
N PHE A 75 22.65 11.62 3.50
CA PHE A 75 22.50 10.19 3.31
C PHE A 75 23.62 9.39 4.00
N HIS A 76 23.22 8.31 4.68
CA HIS A 76 24.09 7.35 5.34
C HIS A 76 23.79 5.96 4.80
N ALA A 77 24.73 5.35 4.08
CA ALA A 77 24.58 4.00 3.57
C ALA A 77 24.49 2.97 4.71
N TRP A 78 23.68 1.93 4.55
CA TRP A 78 23.66 0.83 5.50
C TRP A 78 25.00 0.07 5.49
N PRO A 79 25.48 -0.42 6.65
CA PRO A 79 26.57 -1.39 6.67
C PRO A 79 26.12 -2.71 6.03
N ALA A 80 27.07 -3.59 5.73
CA ALA A 80 26.75 -4.91 5.17
C ALA A 80 25.84 -5.71 6.13
N GLY A 81 24.75 -6.24 5.59
CA GLY A 81 23.87 -7.17 6.30
C GLY A 81 24.38 -8.61 6.28
N GLY A 82 23.58 -9.53 6.82
CA GLY A 82 23.93 -10.95 6.91
C GLY A 82 22.80 -11.90 6.57
N ASN A 83 23.11 -13.20 6.51
CA ASN A 83 22.12 -14.26 6.49
C ASN A 83 22.50 -15.30 7.57
N PRO A 84 21.85 -15.27 8.76
CA PRO A 84 20.62 -14.53 9.08
C PRO A 84 20.82 -13.00 9.20
N PRO A 85 19.75 -12.19 9.07
CA PRO A 85 19.84 -10.73 9.14
C PRO A 85 20.45 -10.22 10.45
N THR A 86 21.33 -9.22 10.35
CA THR A 86 22.02 -8.57 11.47
C THR A 86 21.32 -7.27 11.89
N PRO A 87 21.48 -6.77 13.12
CA PRO A 87 20.89 -5.49 13.53
C PRO A 87 21.36 -4.31 12.66
N ALA A 88 20.44 -3.42 12.30
CA ALA A 88 20.78 -2.13 11.71
C ALA A 88 21.28 -1.15 12.80
N PRO A 89 22.13 -0.17 12.47
CA PRO A 89 22.44 0.93 13.40
C PRO A 89 21.19 1.77 13.67
N ASP A 90 21.19 2.50 14.78
CA ASP A 90 20.10 3.40 15.15
C ASP A 90 20.05 4.61 14.20
N ALA A 91 19.03 4.65 13.36
CA ALA A 91 18.76 5.70 12.39
C ALA A 91 17.62 6.65 12.84
N SER A 92 17.27 6.64 14.13
CA SER A 92 16.18 7.47 14.64
C SER A 92 16.53 8.96 14.69
N ILE A 93 15.57 9.78 14.31
CA ILE A 93 15.53 11.23 14.51
C ILE A 93 14.50 11.51 15.60
N ALA A 94 14.80 12.42 16.52
CA ALA A 94 13.84 12.86 17.52
C ALA A 94 12.65 13.57 16.83
N GLY A 95 11.45 13.05 17.04
CA GLY A 95 10.20 13.63 16.53
C GLY A 95 9.65 14.74 17.43
N PRO A 96 8.58 15.40 16.99
CA PRO A 96 8.00 16.51 17.74
C PRO A 96 7.14 16.03 18.91
N GLY A 97 7.17 16.77 20.02
CA GLY A 97 6.21 16.61 21.11
C GLY A 97 4.78 17.00 20.67
N ASN A 98 3.77 16.62 21.46
CA ASN A 98 2.38 16.93 21.15
C ASN A 98 2.14 18.44 21.00
N GLY A 99 1.45 18.84 19.94
CA GLY A 99 1.19 20.23 19.58
C GLY A 99 2.41 20.99 19.05
N GLN A 100 3.50 20.28 18.71
CA GLN A 100 4.72 20.85 18.14
C GLN A 100 4.99 20.28 16.75
N SER A 101 5.93 20.92 16.06
CA SER A 101 6.43 20.46 14.76
C SER A 101 7.97 20.44 14.75
N VAL A 102 8.53 19.58 13.93
CA VAL A 102 9.96 19.54 13.58
C VAL A 102 10.08 19.44 12.07
N THR A 103 11.13 20.02 11.50
CA THR A 103 11.42 19.94 10.06
C THR A 103 12.67 19.12 9.82
N ILE A 104 12.59 18.15 8.92
CA ILE A 104 13.76 17.44 8.37
C ILE A 104 13.89 17.75 6.89
N GLN A 105 15.09 17.58 6.32
CA GLN A 105 15.30 17.69 4.87
C GLN A 105 15.12 16.33 4.21
N MET A 106 14.24 16.26 3.20
CA MET A 106 14.03 15.07 2.36
C MET A 106 14.95 15.16 1.14
N PRO A 107 15.98 14.31 1.01
CA PRO A 107 16.79 14.27 -0.20
C PRO A 107 16.07 13.58 -1.36
N LYS A 108 16.63 13.70 -2.57
CA LYS A 108 16.24 12.85 -3.72
C LYS A 108 16.46 11.38 -3.37
N PHE A 109 15.36 10.69 -3.12
CA PHE A 109 15.32 9.45 -2.35
C PHE A 109 13.99 8.73 -2.61
N SER A 110 13.99 7.41 -2.54
CA SER A 110 12.75 6.62 -2.59
C SER A 110 12.71 5.65 -1.42
N GLY A 111 11.64 5.70 -0.64
CA GLY A 111 11.57 4.95 0.61
C GLY A 111 10.38 5.32 1.49
N ARG A 112 10.62 5.26 2.80
CA ARG A 112 9.60 5.39 3.84
C ARG A 112 10.04 6.34 4.94
N VAL A 113 9.12 7.21 5.35
CA VAL A 113 9.22 7.97 6.60
C VAL A 113 8.40 7.23 7.66
N TYR A 114 9.07 6.47 8.52
CA TYR A 114 8.47 5.82 9.67
C TYR A 114 8.32 6.78 10.83
N PHE A 115 7.29 6.57 11.64
CA PHE A 115 7.17 7.18 12.96
C PHE A 115 6.68 6.15 13.98
N SER A 116 7.23 6.18 15.19
CA SER A 116 6.79 5.33 16.32
C SER A 116 6.61 6.13 17.61
N TYR A 117 5.72 5.65 18.47
CA TYR A 117 5.43 6.25 19.78
C TYR A 117 6.05 5.45 20.91
N GLY A 118 6.76 6.11 21.81
CA GLY A 118 7.26 5.56 23.07
C GLY A 118 8.48 4.66 22.94
N GLN A 119 8.55 3.85 21.88
CA GLN A 119 9.63 2.89 21.63
C GLN A 119 10.24 3.08 20.25
N LYS A 120 11.56 2.89 20.16
CA LYS A 120 12.28 2.86 18.88
C LYS A 120 11.98 1.57 18.12
N LEU A 121 11.90 1.66 16.79
CA LEU A 121 11.76 0.50 15.92
C LEU A 121 13.08 -0.27 15.82
N VAL A 122 12.97 -1.57 15.67
CA VAL A 122 14.07 -2.51 15.48
C VAL A 122 14.13 -2.92 14.01
N PHE A 123 15.18 -2.48 13.33
CA PHE A 123 15.47 -2.85 11.95
C PHE A 123 16.63 -3.85 11.86
N LYS A 124 16.60 -4.67 10.82
CA LYS A 124 17.67 -5.63 10.51
C LYS A 124 18.10 -5.51 9.04
N LEU A 125 19.31 -5.95 8.75
CA LEU A 125 19.94 -5.93 7.44
C LEU A 125 20.22 -7.36 6.98
N THR A 126 19.61 -7.75 5.87
CA THR A 126 19.92 -8.99 5.14
C THR A 126 20.99 -8.71 4.08
N THR A 127 21.47 -9.75 3.39
CA THR A 127 22.43 -9.59 2.27
C THR A 127 21.95 -8.59 1.21
N GLY A 128 20.63 -8.50 1.00
CA GLY A 128 20.00 -7.57 0.04
C GLY A 128 19.61 -6.19 0.61
N GLY A 129 19.99 -5.85 1.84
CA GLY A 129 19.69 -4.55 2.46
C GLY A 129 18.66 -4.63 3.58
N LEU A 130 17.83 -3.59 3.73
CA LEU A 130 16.90 -3.43 4.84
C LEU A 130 15.79 -4.50 4.81
N VAL A 131 15.58 -5.18 5.95
CA VAL A 131 14.42 -6.03 6.19
C VAL A 131 13.27 -5.15 6.67
N GLN A 132 12.17 -5.14 5.91
CA GLN A 132 10.95 -4.41 6.29
C GLN A 132 10.27 -5.08 7.50
N PRO A 133 9.65 -4.32 8.42
CA PRO A 133 8.85 -4.89 9.50
C PRO A 133 7.74 -5.81 8.97
N ALA A 134 7.55 -6.96 9.61
CA ALA A 134 6.56 -7.98 9.22
C ALA A 134 5.71 -8.36 10.45
N VAL A 135 4.94 -7.40 10.96
CA VAL A 135 4.18 -7.48 12.23
C VAL A 135 3.00 -8.46 12.21
N GLN A 136 2.68 -9.05 11.06
CA GLN A 136 1.82 -10.23 11.03
C GLN A 136 2.46 -11.41 11.77
N ASN A 137 3.79 -11.49 11.76
CA ASN A 137 4.55 -12.49 12.51
C ASN A 137 4.53 -12.16 14.01
N PRO A 138 4.10 -13.09 14.88
CA PRO A 138 4.09 -12.86 16.32
C PRO A 138 5.46 -12.60 16.95
N SER A 139 6.54 -13.05 16.29
CA SER A 139 7.92 -12.87 16.74
C SER A 139 8.62 -11.64 16.15
N ASP A 140 7.94 -10.82 15.35
CA ASP A 140 8.53 -9.58 14.84
C ASP A 140 8.87 -8.65 16.02
N PRO A 141 10.09 -8.09 16.09
CA PRO A 141 10.50 -7.27 17.23
C PRO A 141 9.67 -5.97 17.36
N ASN A 142 8.99 -5.54 16.29
CA ASN A 142 8.14 -4.35 16.26
C ASN A 142 6.66 -4.66 16.54
N ARG A 143 6.31 -5.93 16.82
CA ARG A 143 4.92 -6.38 17.00
C ARG A 143 4.13 -5.56 18.01
N ASN A 144 4.76 -5.20 19.12
CA ASN A 144 4.11 -4.50 20.24
C ASN A 144 4.38 -2.98 20.26
N ILE A 145 4.98 -2.44 19.20
CA ILE A 145 5.27 -1.00 19.08
C ILE A 145 4.14 -0.33 18.30
N LEU A 146 3.65 0.83 18.74
CA LEU A 146 2.72 1.64 17.94
C LEU A 146 3.52 2.47 16.94
N PHE A 147 3.34 2.20 15.64
CA PHE A 147 4.05 2.89 14.57
C PHE A 147 3.26 2.89 13.27
N ASN A 148 3.64 3.76 12.34
CA ASN A 148 3.21 3.70 10.95
C ASN A 148 4.31 4.25 10.03
N TRP A 149 4.05 4.32 8.73
CA TRP A 149 4.96 4.95 7.76
C TRP A 149 4.22 5.61 6.60
N SER A 150 4.78 6.68 6.05
CA SER A 150 4.43 7.18 4.71
C SER A 150 5.46 6.68 3.69
N GLU A 151 5.03 6.34 2.48
CA GLU A 151 5.92 6.04 1.36
C GLU A 151 6.08 7.29 0.50
N TYR A 152 7.31 7.52 0.01
CA TYR A 152 7.58 8.65 -0.87
C TYR A 152 8.66 8.36 -1.90
N THR A 153 8.64 9.15 -2.97
CA THR A 153 9.76 9.28 -3.90
C THR A 153 9.93 10.74 -4.25
N LEU A 154 11.13 11.29 -4.00
CA LEU A 154 11.57 12.58 -4.49
C LEU A 154 12.66 12.36 -5.54
N ASN A 155 12.46 12.88 -6.76
CA ASN A 155 13.43 12.82 -7.84
C ASN A 155 13.35 14.09 -8.71
N ASP A 156 14.01 14.09 -9.87
CA ASP A 156 14.01 15.24 -10.79
C ASP A 156 12.63 15.56 -11.40
N ALA A 157 11.68 14.61 -11.33
CA ALA A 157 10.30 14.77 -11.80
C ALA A 157 9.32 15.17 -10.69
N GLY A 158 9.79 15.41 -9.46
CA GLY A 158 8.99 15.92 -8.35
C GLY A 158 8.87 14.97 -7.17
N LEU A 159 7.84 15.19 -6.35
CA LEU A 159 7.52 14.39 -5.16
C LEU A 159 6.24 13.59 -5.38
N TRP A 160 6.25 12.32 -5.01
CA TRP A 160 5.07 11.52 -4.71
C TRP A 160 5.13 11.12 -3.25
N ILE A 161 4.06 11.34 -2.50
CA ILE A 161 3.96 10.95 -1.09
C ILE A 161 2.56 10.42 -0.79
N ASN A 162 2.47 9.29 -0.08
CA ASN A 162 1.20 8.61 0.17
C ASN A 162 0.88 8.42 1.67
N SER A 163 -0.42 8.21 1.92
CA SER A 163 -0.92 7.49 3.08
C SER A 163 -1.29 6.07 2.64
N THR A 164 -0.82 5.05 3.33
CA THR A 164 -0.98 3.64 2.93
C THR A 164 -1.56 2.78 4.03
N GLN A 165 -2.45 1.86 3.64
CA GLN A 165 -3.08 0.87 4.51
C GLN A 165 -2.97 -0.54 3.89
N VAL A 166 -2.11 -0.71 2.89
CA VAL A 166 -1.94 -1.97 2.14
C VAL A 166 -1.49 -3.11 3.06
N ASP A 167 -0.67 -2.78 4.06
CA ASP A 167 -0.18 -3.74 5.04
C ASP A 167 -0.99 -3.74 6.33
N MET A 168 -1.31 -2.54 6.86
CA MET A 168 -2.02 -2.39 8.12
C MET A 168 -2.71 -1.04 8.24
N PHE A 169 -3.77 -1.00 9.05
CA PHE A 169 -4.36 0.23 9.59
C PHE A 169 -3.87 0.39 11.03
N SER A 170 -3.16 1.48 11.35
CA SER A 170 -2.56 1.72 12.67
C SER A 170 -2.54 3.22 12.96
N ALA A 171 -1.57 3.73 13.73
CA ALA A 171 -1.45 5.13 14.10
C ALA A 171 -1.75 6.06 12.90
N PRO A 172 -2.80 6.91 12.98
CA PRO A 172 -3.29 7.63 11.82
C PRO A 172 -2.37 8.81 11.49
N TYR A 173 -2.29 9.14 10.21
CA TYR A 173 -1.50 10.25 9.72
C TYR A 173 -2.01 10.72 8.36
N ALA A 174 -1.71 11.97 8.05
CA ALA A 174 -1.90 12.56 6.74
C ALA A 174 -0.59 13.06 6.17
N VAL A 175 -0.55 13.21 4.86
CA VAL A 175 0.61 13.71 4.13
C VAL A 175 0.21 14.85 3.22
N SER A 176 1.16 15.75 2.95
CA SER A 176 0.93 16.84 2.01
C SER A 176 2.14 17.19 1.18
N VAL A 177 1.89 17.80 0.02
CA VAL A 177 2.88 18.48 -0.82
C VAL A 177 2.31 19.82 -1.25
N ASN A 178 3.05 20.92 -1.00
CA ASN A 178 2.62 22.28 -1.33
C ASN A 178 1.18 22.63 -0.87
N GLY A 179 0.72 22.03 0.24
CA GLY A 179 -0.63 22.21 0.81
C GLY A 179 -1.70 21.24 0.30
N ASN A 180 -1.48 20.52 -0.81
CA ASN A 180 -2.36 19.43 -1.23
C ASN A 180 -2.19 18.25 -0.27
N THR A 181 -3.28 17.78 0.34
CA THR A 181 -3.25 16.88 1.50
C THR A 181 -4.17 15.67 1.28
N THR A 182 -3.76 14.50 1.77
CA THR A 182 -4.58 13.27 1.81
C THR A 182 -4.24 12.40 3.03
N GLY A 183 -5.09 11.43 3.35
CA GLY A 183 -4.89 10.46 4.45
C GLY A 183 -5.56 10.82 5.78
N HIS A 184 -6.15 12.01 5.90
CA HIS A 184 -6.92 12.37 7.09
C HIS A 184 -8.16 11.48 7.24
N LEU A 185 -8.37 11.00 8.47
CA LEU A 185 -9.63 10.37 8.86
C LEU A 185 -10.70 11.41 9.18
N LYS A 186 -11.97 11.02 9.04
CA LYS A 186 -13.10 11.72 9.64
C LYS A 186 -12.95 11.71 11.16
N SER A 187 -13.53 12.70 11.84
CA SER A 187 -13.62 12.68 13.31
C SER A 187 -14.33 11.40 13.77
N GLY A 188 -13.71 10.62 14.66
CA GLY A 188 -14.24 9.31 15.08
C GLY A 188 -13.82 8.15 14.17
N GLY A 189 -13.14 8.44 13.06
CA GLY A 189 -12.83 7.49 12.00
C GLY A 189 -11.88 6.39 12.45
N TYR A 190 -10.93 6.69 13.34
CA TYR A 190 -9.97 5.71 13.84
C TYR A 190 -10.70 4.58 14.56
N ASN A 191 -11.55 4.93 15.52
CA ASN A 191 -12.34 3.96 16.26
C ASN A 191 -13.42 3.29 15.39
N ALA A 192 -14.02 4.04 14.47
CA ALA A 192 -15.02 3.52 13.54
C ALA A 192 -14.47 2.41 12.63
N VAL A 193 -13.21 2.50 12.18
CA VAL A 193 -12.57 1.42 11.40
C VAL A 193 -12.51 0.12 12.21
N TYR A 194 -11.98 0.16 13.43
CA TYR A 194 -11.89 -1.04 14.28
C TYR A 194 -13.27 -1.60 14.63
N ASN A 195 -14.25 -0.74 14.93
CA ASN A 195 -15.61 -1.18 15.22
C ASN A 195 -16.27 -1.80 13.98
N GLY A 196 -16.07 -1.22 12.79
CA GLY A 196 -16.52 -1.79 11.53
C GLY A 196 -15.96 -3.18 11.29
N LEU A 197 -14.65 -3.38 11.51
CA LEU A 197 -14.01 -4.69 11.38
C LEU A 197 -14.57 -5.71 12.37
N ARG A 198 -14.73 -5.34 13.65
CA ARG A 198 -15.33 -6.23 14.68
C ARG A 198 -16.74 -6.66 14.32
N ASN A 199 -17.53 -5.75 13.75
CA ASN A 199 -18.94 -5.98 13.43
C ASN A 199 -19.13 -6.69 12.07
N THR A 200 -18.08 -6.85 11.29
CA THR A 200 -18.14 -7.55 10.00
C THR A 200 -17.95 -9.05 10.22
N ALA A 201 -18.98 -9.83 9.92
CA ALA A 201 -18.94 -11.29 10.01
C ALA A 201 -17.92 -11.90 9.04
N GLY A 202 -17.42 -13.11 9.33
CA GLY A 202 -16.48 -13.83 8.46
C GLY A 202 -15.00 -13.71 8.86
N GLY A 203 -14.71 -13.22 10.07
CA GLY A 203 -13.35 -13.23 10.65
C GLY A 203 -12.62 -11.89 10.61
N TRP A 204 -13.20 -10.83 10.02
CA TRP A 204 -12.56 -9.50 9.90
C TRP A 204 -12.15 -8.88 11.24
N GLY A 205 -12.89 -9.15 12.31
CA GLY A 205 -12.51 -8.75 13.66
C GLY A 205 -11.19 -9.37 14.15
N GLY A 206 -10.81 -10.54 13.63
CA GLY A 206 -9.55 -11.22 13.91
C GLY A 206 -8.31 -10.58 13.29
N LEU A 207 -8.49 -9.59 12.41
CA LEU A 207 -7.39 -8.78 11.87
C LEU A 207 -6.79 -7.84 12.92
N ILE A 208 -7.54 -7.54 13.99
CA ILE A 208 -7.17 -6.56 15.00
C ILE A 208 -6.14 -7.15 15.95
N GLN A 209 -5.02 -6.44 16.10
CA GLN A 209 -3.97 -6.73 17.06
C GLN A 209 -4.03 -5.74 18.22
N THR A 210 -4.05 -6.26 19.44
CA THR A 210 -3.97 -5.48 20.67
C THR A 210 -2.63 -5.69 21.35
N ALA A 211 -2.11 -4.66 22.02
CA ALA A 211 -0.95 -4.77 22.88
C ALA A 211 -1.29 -5.58 24.15
N PRO A 212 -0.27 -6.03 24.91
CA PRO A 212 -0.48 -6.75 26.18
C PRO A 212 -1.30 -5.98 27.22
N ASP A 213 -1.32 -4.64 27.17
CA ASP A 213 -2.13 -3.78 28.04
C ASP A 213 -3.59 -3.64 27.59
N GLY A 214 -3.98 -4.29 26.49
CA GLY A 214 -5.33 -4.27 25.93
C GLY A 214 -5.59 -3.13 24.94
N SER A 215 -4.66 -2.19 24.75
CA SER A 215 -4.80 -1.13 23.75
C SER A 215 -4.74 -1.68 22.32
N VAL A 216 -5.52 -1.11 21.40
CA VAL A 216 -5.48 -1.49 19.99
C VAL A 216 -4.22 -0.92 19.34
N LEU A 217 -3.40 -1.77 18.71
CA LEU A 217 -2.21 -1.35 17.98
C LEU A 217 -2.50 -1.13 16.50
N ARG A 218 -3.16 -2.09 15.86
CA ARG A 218 -3.40 -2.09 14.41
C ARG A 218 -4.46 -3.10 14.01
N ALA A 219 -4.95 -3.00 12.78
CA ALA A 219 -5.57 -4.09 12.06
C ALA A 219 -4.67 -4.49 10.88
N LEU A 220 -4.39 -5.78 10.72
CA LEU A 220 -3.70 -6.30 9.53
C LEU A 220 -4.60 -6.18 8.29
N SER A 221 -4.00 -5.96 7.12
CA SER A 221 -4.74 -6.07 5.86
C SER A 221 -5.20 -7.51 5.61
N PRO A 222 -6.22 -7.73 4.76
CA PRO A 222 -6.77 -9.06 4.54
C PRO A 222 -5.79 -10.03 3.87
N LEU A 223 -4.75 -9.54 3.18
CA LEU A 223 -3.64 -10.38 2.71
C LEU A 223 -3.00 -11.12 3.89
N TYR A 224 -2.56 -10.38 4.90
CA TYR A 224 -1.96 -10.96 6.09
C TYR A 224 -3.00 -11.65 6.97
N GLY A 225 -4.27 -11.25 6.90
CA GLY A 225 -5.38 -11.97 7.50
C GLY A 225 -5.49 -13.41 7.02
N VAL A 226 -5.33 -13.64 5.71
CA VAL A 226 -5.27 -14.99 5.14
C VAL A 226 -3.98 -15.71 5.56
N GLU A 227 -2.84 -15.02 5.59
CA GLU A 227 -1.54 -15.59 6.01
C GLU A 227 -1.56 -16.08 7.46
N THR A 228 -2.15 -15.32 8.38
CA THR A 228 -2.24 -15.67 9.80
C THR A 228 -3.40 -16.61 10.13
N GLY A 229 -4.29 -16.87 9.16
CA GLY A 229 -5.52 -17.64 9.36
C GLY A 229 -6.65 -16.88 10.07
N ALA A 230 -6.52 -15.56 10.25
CA ALA A 230 -7.61 -14.71 10.75
C ALA A 230 -8.79 -14.65 9.77
N LEU A 231 -8.50 -14.74 8.47
CA LEU A 231 -9.50 -14.91 7.42
C LEU A 231 -9.34 -16.29 6.76
N PRO A 232 -10.43 -17.00 6.45
CA PRO A 232 -10.38 -18.23 5.66
C PRO A 232 -9.73 -18.01 4.28
N ALA A 233 -8.95 -18.97 3.80
CA ALA A 233 -8.32 -18.91 2.47
C ALA A 233 -9.34 -18.76 1.31
N GLY A 234 -10.59 -19.19 1.52
CA GLY A 234 -11.68 -19.10 0.56
C GLY A 234 -12.65 -17.92 0.76
N THR A 235 -12.24 -16.87 1.48
CA THR A 235 -13.09 -15.69 1.77
C THR A 235 -13.74 -15.08 0.53
N MET A 236 -13.06 -15.07 -0.62
CA MET A 236 -13.54 -14.49 -1.88
C MET A 236 -14.11 -15.54 -2.87
N ASP A 237 -14.10 -16.84 -2.53
CA ASP A 237 -14.34 -17.93 -3.49
C ASP A 237 -15.71 -17.84 -4.15
N ASP A 238 -16.76 -17.51 -3.39
CA ASP A 238 -18.12 -17.36 -3.92
C ASP A 238 -18.19 -16.27 -5.00
N TYR A 239 -17.64 -15.08 -4.72
CA TYR A 239 -17.60 -13.98 -5.69
C TYR A 239 -16.77 -14.34 -6.93
N ILE A 240 -15.60 -14.94 -6.73
CA ILE A 240 -14.72 -15.39 -7.81
C ILE A 240 -15.44 -16.40 -8.71
N ASN A 241 -16.12 -17.40 -8.13
CA ASN A 241 -16.86 -18.40 -8.89
C ASN A 241 -17.98 -17.78 -9.74
N ARG A 242 -18.71 -16.79 -9.19
CA ARG A 242 -19.74 -16.06 -9.94
C ARG A 242 -19.15 -15.26 -11.11
N VAL A 243 -18.04 -14.55 -10.91
CA VAL A 243 -17.33 -13.81 -11.98
C VAL A 243 -16.91 -14.76 -13.10
N TRP A 244 -16.32 -15.90 -12.73
CA TRP A 244 -15.87 -16.91 -13.69
C TRP A 244 -17.01 -17.56 -14.46
N SER A 245 -18.14 -17.81 -13.80
CA SER A 245 -19.35 -18.31 -14.44
C SER A 245 -19.89 -17.31 -15.47
N LYS A 246 -20.02 -16.02 -15.09
CA LYS A 246 -20.51 -14.96 -15.98
C LYS A 246 -19.66 -14.87 -17.26
N TYR A 247 -18.35 -14.77 -17.11
CA TYR A 247 -17.43 -14.58 -18.24
C TYR A 247 -17.11 -15.87 -19.01
N SER A 248 -17.78 -16.99 -18.72
CA SER A 248 -17.76 -18.18 -19.61
C SER A 248 -18.64 -17.97 -20.85
N SER A 249 -19.75 -17.25 -20.70
CA SER A 249 -20.69 -16.91 -21.77
C SER A 249 -20.61 -15.46 -22.22
N GLU A 250 -20.08 -14.56 -21.40
CA GLU A 250 -19.94 -13.13 -21.69
C GLU A 250 -18.48 -12.70 -21.87
N THR A 251 -18.28 -11.54 -22.51
CA THR A 251 -16.95 -10.92 -22.66
C THR A 251 -16.74 -9.85 -21.58
N LEU A 252 -15.61 -9.94 -20.87
CA LEU A 252 -15.09 -8.87 -20.03
C LEU A 252 -14.20 -7.96 -20.88
N THR A 253 -14.53 -6.68 -21.01
CA THR A 253 -13.68 -5.70 -21.70
C THR A 253 -12.80 -4.98 -20.68
N VAL A 254 -11.49 -4.95 -20.90
CA VAL A 254 -10.51 -4.24 -20.08
C VAL A 254 -9.83 -3.17 -20.92
N THR A 255 -9.93 -1.92 -20.47
CA THR A 255 -9.26 -0.74 -21.06
C THR A 255 -8.30 -0.17 -20.01
N PRO A 256 -7.08 -0.73 -19.88
CA PRO A 256 -6.27 -0.53 -18.67
C PRO A 256 -5.41 0.75 -18.72
N PHE A 257 -5.51 1.55 -19.78
CA PHE A 257 -4.74 2.77 -19.99
C PHE A 257 -5.68 3.96 -20.12
N GLY A 258 -5.68 4.85 -19.12
CA GLY A 258 -6.55 6.03 -19.12
C GLY A 258 -6.24 7.01 -20.25
N ASP A 259 -4.97 7.11 -20.67
CA ASP A 259 -4.49 7.95 -21.76
C ASP A 259 -4.63 7.30 -23.15
N ARG A 260 -4.97 6.00 -23.20
CA ARG A 260 -5.09 5.22 -24.45
C ARG A 260 -6.39 4.40 -24.45
N PRO A 261 -7.57 5.04 -24.49
CA PRO A 261 -8.87 4.37 -24.37
C PRO A 261 -9.18 3.40 -25.52
N ASP A 262 -8.46 3.49 -26.64
CA ASP A 262 -8.58 2.57 -27.78
C ASP A 262 -7.85 1.24 -27.57
N VAL A 263 -6.93 1.16 -26.59
CA VAL A 263 -6.23 -0.07 -26.25
C VAL A 263 -7.11 -0.92 -25.34
N LYS A 264 -7.79 -1.90 -25.95
CA LYS A 264 -8.76 -2.77 -25.29
C LYS A 264 -8.35 -4.24 -25.38
N TYR A 265 -8.68 -4.97 -24.32
CA TYR A 265 -8.51 -6.41 -24.21
C TYR A 265 -9.83 -7.08 -23.84
N PHE A 266 -10.05 -8.28 -24.36
CA PHE A 266 -11.34 -8.99 -24.24
C PHE A 266 -11.12 -10.34 -23.56
N GLY A 267 -11.59 -10.45 -22.32
CA GLY A 267 -11.48 -11.63 -21.47
C GLY A 267 -12.67 -12.57 -21.62
N ARG A 268 -12.40 -13.87 -21.82
CA ARG A 268 -13.41 -14.92 -21.78
C ARG A 268 -12.87 -16.18 -21.12
N VAL A 269 -13.69 -16.82 -20.29
CA VAL A 269 -13.38 -18.09 -19.64
C VAL A 269 -13.69 -19.25 -20.59
N SER A 270 -12.69 -20.10 -20.84
CA SER A 270 -12.85 -21.36 -21.55
C SER A 270 -11.89 -22.39 -20.98
N GLY A 271 -12.33 -23.64 -20.81
CA GLY A 271 -11.50 -24.71 -20.25
C GLY A 271 -10.94 -24.43 -18.86
N GLY A 272 -11.62 -23.61 -18.04
CA GLY A 272 -11.15 -23.23 -16.71
C GLY A 272 -10.03 -22.18 -16.70
N VAL A 273 -9.82 -21.46 -17.81
CA VAL A 273 -8.84 -20.36 -17.93
C VAL A 273 -9.52 -19.12 -18.51
N MET A 274 -9.26 -17.94 -17.96
CA MET A 274 -9.69 -16.67 -18.54
C MET A 274 -8.63 -16.15 -19.51
N ASN A 275 -8.92 -16.22 -20.82
CA ASN A 275 -8.01 -15.77 -21.87
C ASN A 275 -8.38 -14.35 -22.30
N PHE A 276 -7.40 -13.45 -22.36
CA PHE A 276 -7.57 -12.10 -22.89
C PHE A 276 -7.01 -12.02 -24.31
N THR A 277 -7.84 -11.57 -25.25
CA THR A 277 -7.41 -11.23 -26.60
C THR A 277 -7.26 -9.72 -26.79
N ASN A 278 -6.42 -9.30 -27.72
CA ASN A 278 -6.39 -7.91 -28.20
C ASN A 278 -7.42 -7.71 -29.34
N THR A 279 -7.49 -6.50 -29.89
CA THR A 279 -8.40 -6.15 -31.00
C THR A 279 -8.14 -6.92 -32.31
N SER A 280 -6.95 -7.51 -32.49
CA SER A 280 -6.65 -8.40 -33.62
C SER A 280 -7.14 -9.84 -33.42
N GLY A 281 -7.67 -10.17 -32.23
CA GLY A 281 -8.13 -11.51 -31.88
C GLY A 281 -7.04 -12.44 -31.32
N ALA A 282 -5.78 -11.99 -31.25
CA ALA A 282 -4.70 -12.78 -30.66
C ALA A 282 -4.81 -12.82 -29.14
N VAL A 283 -4.65 -14.01 -28.53
CA VAL A 283 -4.55 -14.16 -27.07
C VAL A 283 -3.21 -13.58 -26.61
N VAL A 284 -3.24 -12.63 -25.68
CA VAL A 284 -2.06 -11.89 -25.21
C VAL A 284 -1.69 -12.19 -23.75
N THR A 285 -2.64 -12.67 -22.95
CA THR A 285 -2.40 -13.14 -21.58
C THR A 285 -3.56 -14.02 -21.12
N SER A 286 -3.32 -14.82 -20.08
CA SER A 286 -4.33 -15.71 -19.49
C SER A 286 -4.23 -15.70 -17.97
N PHE A 287 -5.36 -15.92 -17.31
CA PHE A 287 -5.44 -15.99 -15.85
C PHE A 287 -6.05 -17.32 -15.43
N GLN A 288 -5.42 -17.94 -14.42
CA GLN A 288 -6.04 -19.01 -13.65
C GLN A 288 -7.03 -18.41 -12.65
N LYS A 289 -7.95 -19.23 -12.15
CA LYS A 289 -8.91 -18.79 -11.13
C LYS A 289 -8.15 -18.34 -9.88
N PRO A 290 -8.25 -17.06 -9.46
CA PRO A 290 -7.51 -16.58 -8.31
C PRO A 290 -8.08 -17.17 -7.02
N ASP A 291 -7.27 -17.15 -5.96
CA ASP A 291 -7.68 -17.39 -4.58
C ASP A 291 -7.78 -16.06 -3.81
N SER A 292 -8.28 -16.09 -2.57
CA SER A 292 -8.44 -14.88 -1.75
C SER A 292 -7.11 -14.15 -1.52
N ALA A 293 -6.01 -14.89 -1.36
CA ALA A 293 -4.69 -14.28 -1.20
C ALA A 293 -4.30 -13.51 -2.47
N SER A 294 -4.45 -14.11 -3.65
CA SER A 294 -4.15 -13.48 -4.94
C SER A 294 -4.96 -12.18 -5.11
N VAL A 295 -6.23 -12.17 -4.70
CA VAL A 295 -7.09 -10.98 -4.72
C VAL A 295 -6.62 -9.93 -3.72
N PHE A 296 -6.54 -10.25 -2.43
CA PHE A 296 -6.23 -9.25 -1.40
C PHE A 296 -4.81 -8.69 -1.51
N GLY A 297 -3.86 -9.49 -2.01
CA GLY A 297 -2.47 -9.07 -2.19
C GLY A 297 -2.12 -8.57 -3.59
N CYS A 298 -3.04 -8.64 -4.57
CA CYS A 298 -2.76 -8.36 -5.98
C CYS A 298 -1.48 -9.03 -6.50
N PHE A 299 -1.33 -10.32 -6.20
CA PHE A 299 -0.13 -11.11 -6.49
C PHE A 299 -0.49 -12.56 -6.82
N LYS A 300 0.50 -13.45 -6.88
CA LYS A 300 0.34 -14.88 -7.18
C LYS A 300 -0.39 -15.10 -8.52
N LEU A 301 -1.67 -15.47 -8.50
CA LEU A 301 -2.45 -15.73 -9.71
C LEU A 301 -2.96 -14.43 -10.38
N LEU A 302 -2.78 -13.29 -9.70
CA LEU A 302 -3.00 -11.93 -10.19
C LEU A 302 -1.67 -11.13 -10.19
N ASP A 303 -0.54 -11.77 -10.46
CA ASP A 303 0.73 -11.06 -10.63
C ASP A 303 0.64 -9.98 -11.71
N ALA A 304 1.19 -8.79 -11.40
CA ALA A 304 1.16 -7.64 -12.27
C ALA A 304 2.60 -7.20 -12.63
N PRO A 305 3.27 -7.90 -13.57
CA PRO A 305 4.62 -7.55 -13.98
C PRO A 305 4.69 -6.14 -14.59
N ASN A 306 5.88 -5.54 -14.59
CA ASN A 306 6.12 -4.24 -15.21
C ASN A 306 6.24 -4.37 -16.74
N ASP A 307 5.13 -4.73 -17.39
CA ASP A 307 4.99 -4.80 -18.84
C ASP A 307 3.84 -3.91 -19.35
N GLN A 308 3.58 -3.95 -20.65
CA GLN A 308 2.52 -3.16 -21.31
C GLN A 308 1.24 -3.96 -21.59
N VAL A 309 1.11 -5.19 -21.06
CA VAL A 309 -0.02 -6.08 -21.37
C VAL A 309 -0.56 -6.75 -20.11
N ARG A 310 0.15 -7.76 -19.56
CA ARG A 310 -0.36 -8.52 -18.41
C ARG A 310 -0.45 -7.63 -17.17
N GLY A 311 0.55 -6.81 -16.89
CA GLY A 311 0.58 -5.91 -15.75
C GLY A 311 -0.66 -5.01 -15.69
N PRO A 312 -0.89 -4.16 -16.71
CA PRO A 312 -2.07 -3.29 -16.77
C PRO A 312 -3.40 -4.05 -16.64
N ILE A 313 -3.57 -5.19 -17.32
CA ILE A 313 -4.79 -6.01 -17.20
C ILE A 313 -4.96 -6.54 -15.77
N SER A 314 -3.88 -7.06 -15.16
CA SER A 314 -3.90 -7.62 -13.81
C SER A 314 -4.24 -6.58 -12.75
N ARG A 315 -3.71 -5.35 -12.89
CA ARG A 315 -4.05 -4.21 -12.03
C ARG A 315 -5.55 -3.90 -12.08
N THR A 316 -6.11 -3.79 -13.29
CA THR A 316 -7.54 -3.58 -13.48
C THR A 316 -8.39 -4.70 -12.88
N LEU A 317 -8.01 -5.96 -13.10
CA LEU A 317 -8.72 -7.11 -12.52
C LEU A 317 -8.64 -7.14 -11.00
N CYS A 318 -7.46 -6.85 -10.42
CA CYS A 318 -7.31 -6.86 -8.96
C CYS A 318 -8.20 -5.81 -8.29
N ALA A 319 -8.25 -4.59 -8.85
CA ALA A 319 -9.14 -3.55 -8.38
C ALA A 319 -10.61 -3.98 -8.48
N GLY A 320 -11.03 -4.55 -9.62
CA GLY A 320 -12.38 -5.05 -9.81
C GLY A 320 -12.78 -6.17 -8.83
N TYR A 321 -11.88 -7.08 -8.49
CA TYR A 321 -12.13 -8.11 -7.48
C TYR A 321 -12.23 -7.52 -6.07
N ASN A 322 -11.29 -6.67 -5.66
CA ASN A 322 -11.30 -6.06 -4.32
C ASN A 322 -12.55 -5.19 -4.12
N ARG A 323 -12.95 -4.43 -5.14
CA ARG A 323 -14.13 -3.56 -5.14
C ARG A 323 -15.42 -4.29 -5.48
N SER A 324 -15.36 -5.59 -5.76
CA SER A 324 -16.50 -6.42 -6.14
C SER A 324 -17.34 -5.88 -7.31
N THR A 325 -16.71 -5.29 -8.34
CA THR A 325 -17.40 -4.69 -9.50
C THR A 325 -17.42 -5.54 -10.76
N LEU A 326 -16.61 -6.59 -10.85
CA LEU A 326 -16.53 -7.47 -12.03
C LEU A 326 -17.87 -8.12 -12.40
N LEU A 327 -18.79 -8.33 -11.45
CA LEU A 327 -20.13 -8.85 -11.75
C LEU A 327 -21.08 -7.79 -12.33
N THR A 328 -20.97 -6.54 -11.89
CA THR A 328 -21.94 -5.48 -12.21
C THR A 328 -21.49 -4.61 -13.38
N ASN A 329 -20.18 -4.54 -13.66
CA ASN A 329 -19.62 -3.79 -14.77
C ASN A 329 -18.70 -4.66 -15.65
N PRO A 330 -19.12 -5.04 -16.86
CA PRO A 330 -18.29 -5.79 -17.81
C PRO A 330 -17.28 -4.93 -18.60
N ASN A 331 -17.22 -3.62 -18.37
CA ASN A 331 -16.27 -2.71 -18.99
C ASN A 331 -15.38 -2.09 -17.91
N GLN A 332 -14.22 -2.69 -17.70
CA GLN A 332 -13.30 -2.36 -16.62
C GLN A 332 -12.12 -1.48 -17.12
N PRO A 333 -11.54 -0.62 -16.26
CA PRO A 333 -11.95 -0.34 -14.88
C PRO A 333 -13.25 0.48 -14.80
N ASP A 334 -13.86 0.53 -13.62
CA ASP A 334 -15.02 1.38 -13.35
C ASP A 334 -14.70 2.88 -13.53
N ALA A 335 -15.66 3.63 -14.07
CA ALA A 335 -15.51 5.07 -14.31
C ALA A 335 -15.66 5.95 -13.05
N ASN A 336 -16.24 5.41 -11.97
CA ASN A 336 -16.41 6.06 -10.68
C ASN A 336 -16.62 5.02 -9.57
N ASN A 337 -16.71 5.49 -8.32
CA ASN A 337 -16.79 4.63 -7.12
C ASN A 337 -18.21 4.28 -6.65
N ALA A 338 -19.28 4.67 -7.37
CA ALA A 338 -20.66 4.51 -6.90
C ALA A 338 -21.05 3.05 -6.63
N ASN A 339 -20.45 2.11 -7.37
CA ASN A 339 -20.75 0.68 -7.28
C ASN A 339 -19.69 -0.13 -6.53
N PHE A 340 -18.73 0.52 -5.88
CA PHE A 340 -17.70 -0.20 -5.13
C PHE A 340 -18.28 -0.85 -3.88
N TYR A 341 -17.79 -2.05 -3.58
CA TYR A 341 -18.03 -2.79 -2.34
C TYR A 341 -19.50 -3.09 -2.03
N GLN A 342 -20.33 -3.26 -3.07
CA GLN A 342 -21.77 -3.52 -2.94
C GLN A 342 -22.10 -5.01 -2.81
N ASP A 343 -21.23 -5.91 -3.25
CA ASP A 343 -21.44 -7.35 -3.02
C ASP A 343 -21.21 -7.69 -1.54
N PRO A 344 -21.99 -8.59 -0.93
CA PRO A 344 -21.75 -9.05 0.43
C PRO A 344 -20.37 -9.69 0.62
N VAL A 345 -19.81 -10.30 -0.43
CA VAL A 345 -18.44 -10.85 -0.46
C VAL A 345 -17.53 -9.85 -1.17
N THR A 346 -16.80 -9.07 -0.39
CA THR A 346 -15.95 -7.97 -0.88
C THR A 346 -14.76 -7.73 0.06
N ASN A 347 -13.82 -6.86 -0.33
CA ASN A 347 -12.77 -6.40 0.59
C ASN A 347 -13.35 -5.40 1.61
N HIS A 348 -13.91 -5.93 2.70
CA HIS A 348 -14.53 -5.10 3.76
C HIS A 348 -13.52 -4.22 4.47
N TYR A 349 -12.25 -4.64 4.58
CA TYR A 349 -11.18 -3.81 5.13
C TYR A 349 -11.00 -2.51 4.34
N SER A 350 -10.83 -2.59 3.02
CA SER A 350 -10.69 -1.40 2.17
C SER A 350 -11.99 -0.56 2.18
N LYS A 351 -13.16 -1.22 2.03
CA LYS A 351 -14.48 -0.55 2.11
C LYS A 351 -14.62 0.34 3.34
N ILE A 352 -14.31 -0.21 4.51
CA ILE A 352 -14.46 0.48 5.79
C ILE A 352 -13.48 1.66 5.85
N ILE A 353 -12.22 1.48 5.47
CA ILE A 353 -11.22 2.54 5.51
C ILE A 353 -11.62 3.70 4.58
N HIS A 354 -11.97 3.46 3.31
CA HIS A 354 -12.46 4.51 2.41
C HIS A 354 -13.64 5.26 3.01
N SER A 355 -14.58 4.55 3.67
CA SER A 355 -15.74 5.19 4.30
C SER A 355 -15.39 6.12 5.46
N GLN A 356 -14.22 5.94 6.09
CA GLN A 356 -13.74 6.75 7.21
C GLN A 356 -12.66 7.77 6.81
N MET A 357 -12.18 7.77 5.57
CA MET A 357 -11.29 8.81 5.05
C MET A 357 -12.06 10.09 4.72
N ALA A 358 -11.50 11.25 5.05
CA ALA A 358 -12.15 12.55 4.91
C ALA A 358 -12.39 12.93 3.44
N ASP A 359 -11.46 12.59 2.55
CA ASP A 359 -11.56 12.77 1.10
C ASP A 359 -12.09 11.52 0.37
N GLY A 360 -12.39 10.45 1.11
CA GLY A 360 -12.82 9.16 0.58
C GLY A 360 -11.73 8.37 -0.14
N ARG A 361 -10.45 8.79 -0.08
CA ARG A 361 -9.31 8.12 -0.72
C ARG A 361 -8.50 7.32 0.28
N ALA A 362 -8.05 6.14 -0.12
CA ALA A 362 -7.27 5.24 0.72
C ALA A 362 -6.40 4.33 -0.14
N TYR A 363 -5.29 3.84 0.41
CA TYR A 363 -4.55 2.72 -0.16
C TYR A 363 -4.93 1.45 0.60
N GLY A 364 -6.17 0.96 0.40
CA GLY A 364 -6.71 -0.19 1.13
C GLY A 364 -6.26 -1.54 0.56
N PHE A 365 -5.74 -1.55 -0.67
CA PHE A 365 -5.05 -2.67 -1.32
C PHE A 365 -4.06 -2.11 -2.36
N ALA A 366 -3.18 -2.96 -2.91
CA ALA A 366 -2.01 -2.52 -3.68
C ALA A 366 -2.32 -1.70 -4.95
N PHE A 367 -3.49 -1.92 -5.57
CA PHE A 367 -3.90 -1.25 -6.82
C PHE A 367 -5.14 -0.37 -6.64
N ASP A 368 -5.26 0.30 -5.50
CA ASP A 368 -6.34 1.29 -5.27
C ASP A 368 -6.21 2.54 -6.16
N ASP A 369 -5.04 2.71 -6.80
CA ASP A 369 -4.73 3.76 -7.78
C ASP A 369 -5.52 3.60 -9.08
N VAL A 370 -6.03 2.40 -9.38
CA VAL A 370 -6.93 2.20 -10.52
C VAL A 370 -8.17 3.09 -10.33
N GLY A 371 -8.35 4.09 -11.19
CA GLY A 371 -9.44 5.06 -11.08
C GLY A 371 -9.17 6.24 -10.15
N ASN A 372 -7.93 6.43 -9.68
CA ASN A 372 -7.48 7.56 -8.87
C ASN A 372 -8.20 7.67 -7.51
N HIS A 373 -8.37 6.53 -6.81
CA HIS A 373 -9.03 6.44 -5.50
C HIS A 373 -8.05 6.25 -4.33
N GLU A 374 -6.76 6.24 -4.62
CA GLU A 374 -5.65 6.10 -3.69
C GLU A 374 -5.35 7.39 -2.92
N ALA A 375 -4.86 7.26 -1.70
CA ALA A 375 -4.41 8.40 -0.89
C ALA A 375 -2.96 8.79 -1.23
N LEU A 376 -2.76 9.35 -2.43
CA LEU A 376 -1.48 9.87 -2.89
C LEU A 376 -1.61 11.33 -3.34
N VAL A 377 -0.61 12.15 -3.01
CA VAL A 377 -0.46 13.50 -3.57
C VAL A 377 0.87 13.63 -4.29
N HIS A 378 0.89 14.43 -5.35
CA HIS A 378 2.04 14.66 -6.21
C HIS A 378 2.15 16.14 -6.60
N ASP A 379 3.39 16.62 -6.73
CA ASP A 379 3.73 17.89 -7.36
C ASP A 379 5.06 17.73 -8.12
N GLY A 380 5.12 18.24 -9.35
CA GLY A 380 6.33 18.23 -10.19
C GLY A 380 7.40 19.23 -9.76
N ASN A 381 7.01 20.26 -9.00
CA ASN A 381 7.88 21.30 -8.45
C ASN A 381 7.64 21.45 -6.93
N PRO A 382 7.96 20.40 -6.14
CA PRO A 382 7.69 20.40 -4.70
C PRO A 382 8.57 21.42 -3.98
N GLN A 383 7.95 22.30 -3.18
CA GLN A 383 8.65 23.29 -2.35
C GLN A 383 8.67 22.88 -0.88
N GLN A 384 7.64 22.16 -0.43
CA GLN A 384 7.52 21.65 0.93
C GLN A 384 6.63 20.41 0.97
N ALA A 385 6.91 19.53 1.93
CA ALA A 385 6.07 18.39 2.27
C ALA A 385 5.61 18.46 3.73
N GLY A 386 4.53 17.76 4.05
CA GLY A 386 4.01 17.62 5.39
C GLY A 386 3.76 16.16 5.77
N LEU A 387 4.02 15.83 7.04
CA LEU A 387 3.58 14.60 7.70
C LEU A 387 2.87 14.98 8.99
N ILE A 388 1.55 14.81 9.04
CA ILE A 388 0.74 15.17 10.21
C ILE A 388 0.39 13.90 10.95
N LEU A 389 0.85 13.77 12.19
CA LEU A 389 0.51 12.66 13.07
C LEU A 389 -0.84 12.96 13.73
N ASP A 390 -1.89 12.25 13.32
CA ASP A 390 -3.26 12.57 13.68
C ASP A 390 -3.67 11.95 15.03
N ARG A 391 -4.77 12.46 15.58
CA ARG A 391 -5.38 11.90 16.79
C ARG A 391 -5.89 10.49 16.54
N LEU A 392 -5.79 9.65 17.57
CA LEU A 392 -6.38 8.31 17.59
C LEU A 392 -7.88 8.40 17.93
N ASN A 393 -8.67 9.16 17.17
CA ASN A 393 -10.09 9.42 17.44
C ASN A 393 -11.06 8.79 16.45
#